data_AF-A0A151GTH9-F1
#
_entry.id   AF-A0A151GTH9-F1
#
_cell.length_a   1.000
_cell.length_b   1.000
_cell.length_c   1.000
_cell.angle_alpha   90.00
_cell.angle_beta   90.00
_cell.angle_gamma   90.00
#
_symmetry.space_group_name_H-M   'P 1'
#
loop_
_entity.id
_entity.type
_entity.pdbx_description
1 polymer ?
#
loop_
_entity_poly.entity_id
_entity_poly.type
_entity_poly.pdbx_seq_one_letter_code
_entity_poly.pdbx_strand_id
1 'polypeptide(L)'
;MTLQNHDGVGKVEDDGHVELARWMDVEPTCGVLPLSSASVGAVLSLQLKIWHFFFPHPMDKSSSVPRYIYKIVPSAPPEPIPDAFPLSRLDESDGFIHLTAKHRNSENSDHDHTQVPLTAGRFFASAADLWLLKFELAKFDDPIRWEGGFPHLYGNFGNKDVVSIEKFARTGGRSWEAVMQESSWLE
;
A
#
# COMPACT_ATOMS: atom_id res chain seq x y z
N MET A 1 62.12 22.24 14.49
CA MET A 1 61.51 21.24 15.40
C MET A 1 60.18 21.80 15.87
N THR A 2 59.15 21.00 15.70
CA THR A 2 57.75 21.40 15.53
C THR A 2 57.02 21.65 16.86
N LEU A 3 56.02 22.52 16.76
CA LEU A 3 55.08 23.02 17.75
C LEU A 3 54.32 21.93 18.53
N GLN A 4 53.96 22.30 19.76
CA GLN A 4 53.01 21.63 20.65
C GLN A 4 51.62 21.50 20.00
N ASN A 5 50.85 20.47 20.38
CA ASN A 5 49.41 20.58 20.62
C ASN A 5 48.92 19.46 21.54
N HIS A 6 48.13 19.89 22.53
CA HIS A 6 47.29 19.09 23.43
C HIS A 6 45.97 18.70 22.71
N ASP A 7 45.13 17.97 23.45
CA ASP A 7 43.72 17.64 23.21
C ASP A 7 43.51 16.29 22.51
N GLY A 8 42.56 15.44 22.89
CA GLY A 8 41.45 15.60 23.82
C GLY A 8 40.58 14.35 23.72
N VAL A 9 40.03 13.96 24.85
CA VAL A 9 39.13 12.82 25.06
C VAL A 9 37.87 12.93 24.19
N GLY A 10 37.45 11.80 23.62
CA GLY A 10 36.14 11.64 22.97
C GLY A 10 35.83 10.18 22.72
N LYS A 11 35.38 9.45 23.76
CA LYS A 11 34.65 8.19 23.61
C LYS A 11 33.24 8.54 23.15
N VAL A 12 32.76 7.90 22.10
CA VAL A 12 31.34 7.83 21.75
C VAL A 12 31.02 6.36 21.50
N GLU A 13 30.61 5.68 22.57
CA GLU A 13 29.80 4.48 22.55
C GLU A 13 28.47 4.91 23.17
N ASP A 14 27.37 4.84 22.41
CA ASP A 14 26.03 4.59 22.95
C ASP A 14 25.08 4.17 21.81
N ASP A 15 25.06 2.87 21.57
CA ASP A 15 23.89 1.99 21.60
C ASP A 15 22.62 2.46 20.88
N GLY A 16 22.42 1.84 19.71
CA GLY A 16 21.15 1.78 19.04
C GLY A 16 20.07 1.17 19.94
N HIS A 17 19.09 1.99 20.29
CA HIS A 17 17.81 1.56 20.83
C HIS A 17 16.71 2.10 19.92
N VAL A 18 16.35 1.34 18.88
CA VAL A 18 15.13 1.59 18.11
C VAL A 18 13.99 0.94 18.88
N GLU A 19 13.33 1.75 19.69
CA GLU A 19 12.16 1.37 20.47
C GLU A 19 11.00 1.05 19.51
N LEU A 20 10.60 -0.23 19.51
CA LEU A 20 9.41 -0.76 18.84
C LEU A 20 8.16 -0.23 19.53
N ALA A 21 7.63 0.89 19.05
CA ALA A 21 6.34 1.41 19.51
C ALA A 21 5.19 0.53 18.99
N ARG A 22 4.46 0.03 19.99
CA ARG A 22 3.44 -1.00 20.00
C ARG A 22 2.07 -0.44 19.58
N TRP A 23 1.25 -1.35 19.06
CA TRP A 23 -0.06 -1.15 18.44
C TRP A 23 -1.20 -0.79 19.42
N MET A 24 -2.22 -0.15 18.83
CA MET A 24 -3.67 -0.11 19.19
C MET A 24 -4.13 0.68 20.43
N ASP A 25 -4.96 1.70 20.17
CA ASP A 25 -6.16 1.97 20.97
C ASP A 25 -7.34 2.37 20.07
N VAL A 26 -8.48 1.78 20.39
CA VAL A 26 -9.82 1.81 19.78
C VAL A 26 -10.64 2.87 20.55
N GLU A 27 -11.48 3.71 19.95
CA GLU A 27 -12.94 3.53 19.77
C GLU A 27 -13.54 4.86 19.24
N PRO A 28 -14.54 4.82 18.32
CA PRO A 28 -15.36 5.99 17.99
C PRO A 28 -16.67 6.01 18.81
N THR A 29 -16.95 7.12 19.50
CA THR A 29 -18.24 7.32 20.17
C THR A 29 -19.34 7.66 19.16
N CYS A 30 -20.29 6.74 18.98
CA CYS A 30 -21.52 6.93 18.23
C CYS A 30 -22.60 7.56 19.15
N GLY A 31 -23.03 8.78 18.84
CA GLY A 31 -24.10 9.49 19.53
C GLY A 31 -25.45 9.24 18.86
N VAL A 32 -26.43 8.79 19.66
CA VAL A 32 -27.82 8.48 19.29
C VAL A 32 -28.74 9.68 19.62
N LEU A 33 -29.87 9.77 18.90
CA LEU A 33 -31.23 10.28 19.27
C LEU A 33 -31.76 11.44 18.37
N PRO A 34 -33.09 11.67 18.27
CA PRO A 34 -34.17 10.72 18.04
C PRO A 34 -35.22 11.19 17.00
N LEU A 35 -36.17 10.27 16.77
CA LEU A 35 -37.40 10.27 15.97
C LEU A 35 -38.35 11.50 16.16
N SER A 36 -39.00 11.96 15.08
CA SER A 36 -40.31 12.61 15.17
C SER A 36 -41.17 12.36 13.92
N SER A 37 -42.45 12.11 14.16
CA SER A 37 -43.51 11.70 13.24
C SER A 37 -44.34 12.90 12.81
N ALA A 38 -44.70 12.98 11.53
CA ALA A 38 -45.96 13.59 11.10
C ALA A 38 -46.41 13.04 9.74
N SER A 39 -47.71 12.75 9.65
CA SER A 39 -48.41 12.28 8.47
C SER A 39 -49.29 13.40 7.90
N VAL A 40 -49.95 13.06 6.78
CA VAL A 40 -51.13 13.69 6.14
C VAL A 40 -50.87 14.70 5.01
N GLY A 41 -51.38 14.39 3.83
CA GLY A 41 -51.93 15.40 2.90
C GLY A 41 -51.55 15.22 1.42
N ALA A 42 -52.41 14.55 0.66
CA ALA A 42 -52.35 14.54 -0.80
C ALA A 42 -52.89 15.86 -1.38
N VAL A 43 -52.21 16.46 -2.36
CA VAL A 43 -52.82 17.40 -3.32
C VAL A 43 -52.20 17.19 -4.70
N LEU A 44 -53.07 16.85 -5.65
CA LEU A 44 -52.81 16.72 -7.07
C LEU A 44 -52.61 18.14 -7.67
N SER A 45 -51.45 18.43 -8.28
CA SER A 45 -51.36 19.57 -9.19
C SER A 45 -50.31 19.37 -10.28
N LEU A 46 -50.80 19.54 -11.50
CA LEU A 46 -50.15 19.34 -12.78
C LEU A 46 -49.27 20.56 -13.11
N GLN A 47 -47.95 20.41 -13.16
CA GLN A 47 -47.07 21.35 -13.87
C GLN A 47 -45.92 20.58 -14.55
N LEU A 48 -45.83 20.77 -15.86
CA LEU A 48 -44.82 20.22 -16.75
C LEU A 48 -43.45 20.87 -16.45
N LYS A 49 -42.39 20.04 -16.41
CA LYS A 49 -40.97 20.35 -16.65
C LYS A 49 -40.16 21.05 -15.53
N ILE A 50 -39.48 20.24 -14.72
CA ILE A 50 -38.05 20.46 -14.39
C ILE A 50 -37.33 19.12 -14.63
N TRP A 51 -36.28 19.18 -15.43
CA TRP A 51 -35.45 18.07 -15.89
C TRP A 51 -34.73 17.31 -14.74
N HIS A 52 -34.63 15.98 -14.88
CA HIS A 52 -33.57 15.10 -14.36
C HIS A 52 -33.10 15.28 -12.90
N PHE A 53 -33.99 15.19 -11.91
CA PHE A 53 -33.60 15.07 -10.49
C PHE A 53 -34.26 13.89 -9.78
N PHE A 54 -34.39 12.74 -10.45
CA PHE A 54 -34.70 11.47 -9.77
C PHE A 54 -34.30 10.27 -10.65
N PHE A 55 -33.05 10.24 -11.10
CA PHE A 55 -32.43 8.96 -11.44
C PHE A 55 -31.47 8.63 -10.29
N PRO A 56 -31.63 7.48 -9.60
CA PRO A 56 -30.48 6.93 -8.90
C PRO A 56 -29.40 6.75 -9.97
N HIS A 57 -28.27 7.44 -9.84
CA HIS A 57 -27.11 7.12 -10.64
C HIS A 57 -26.88 5.61 -10.48
N PRO A 58 -26.65 4.85 -11.57
CA PRO A 58 -26.17 3.50 -11.41
C PRO A 58 -24.86 3.59 -10.61
N MET A 59 -24.89 3.14 -9.35
CA MET A 59 -23.70 2.76 -8.62
C MET A 59 -23.15 1.50 -9.29
N ASP A 60 -22.55 1.68 -10.46
CA ASP A 60 -21.50 0.79 -10.93
C ASP A 60 -20.18 1.53 -10.77
N LYS A 61 -19.77 1.68 -9.50
CA LYS A 61 -18.35 1.71 -9.21
C LYS A 61 -17.93 0.26 -9.11
N SER A 62 -17.58 -0.34 -10.23
CA SER A 62 -16.85 -1.61 -10.23
C SER A 62 -15.59 -1.42 -9.39
N SER A 63 -15.60 -1.97 -8.17
CA SER A 63 -14.38 -2.25 -7.43
C SER A 63 -13.62 -3.29 -8.25
N SER A 64 -12.82 -2.82 -9.22
CA SER A 64 -12.05 -3.74 -10.04
C SER A 64 -10.98 -4.37 -9.16
N VAL A 65 -11.06 -5.68 -9.01
CA VAL A 65 -10.00 -6.47 -8.42
C VAL A 65 -8.70 -6.14 -9.19
N PRO A 66 -7.60 -5.80 -8.50
CA PRO A 66 -6.38 -5.39 -9.19
C PRO A 66 -5.84 -6.54 -10.03
N ARG A 67 -5.50 -6.26 -11.29
CA ARG A 67 -4.89 -7.24 -12.19
C ARG A 67 -3.51 -7.66 -11.72
N TYR A 68 -2.78 -6.71 -11.11
CA TYR A 68 -1.39 -6.89 -10.70
C TYR A 68 -1.19 -6.67 -9.20
N ILE A 69 -0.30 -7.47 -8.63
CA ILE A 69 0.25 -7.32 -7.29
C ILE A 69 1.77 -7.31 -7.37
N TYR A 70 2.41 -6.76 -6.34
CA TYR A 70 3.82 -6.41 -6.36
C TYR A 70 4.52 -6.81 -5.09
N LYS A 71 5.76 -7.31 -5.22
CA LYS A 71 6.72 -7.42 -4.11
C LYS A 71 7.75 -6.32 -4.23
N ILE A 72 7.95 -5.55 -3.16
CA ILE A 72 9.00 -4.53 -3.06
C ILE A 72 10.20 -5.15 -2.34
N VAL A 73 11.39 -5.02 -2.92
CA VAL A 73 12.66 -5.43 -2.30
C VAL A 73 13.72 -4.31 -2.40
N PRO A 74 14.59 -4.15 -1.40
CA PRO A 74 15.55 -3.04 -1.34
C PRO A 74 16.86 -3.32 -2.09
N SER A 75 16.98 -4.44 -2.79
CA SER A 75 18.19 -4.88 -3.48
C SER A 75 17.81 -5.61 -4.75
N ALA A 76 18.73 -5.66 -5.72
CA ALA A 76 18.48 -6.37 -6.96
C ALA A 76 18.11 -7.84 -6.67
N PRO A 77 17.05 -8.37 -7.28
CA PRO A 77 16.69 -9.76 -7.09
C PRO A 77 17.78 -10.68 -7.67
N PRO A 78 17.93 -11.92 -7.17
CA PRO A 78 18.93 -12.86 -7.69
C PRO A 78 18.74 -13.13 -9.19
N GLU A 79 19.84 -13.31 -9.91
CA GLU A 79 19.84 -13.70 -11.32
C GLU A 79 20.55 -15.06 -11.51
N PRO A 80 19.88 -16.07 -12.11
CA PRO A 80 18.47 -16.08 -12.49
C PRO A 80 17.55 -16.05 -11.26
N ILE A 81 16.28 -15.63 -11.46
CA ILE A 81 15.26 -15.77 -10.42
C ILE A 81 15.14 -17.26 -10.07
N PRO A 82 15.21 -17.63 -8.78
CA PRO A 82 15.11 -19.02 -8.37
C PRO A 82 13.67 -19.56 -8.46
N ASP A 83 13.53 -20.87 -8.35
CA ASP A 83 12.20 -21.52 -8.31
C ASP A 83 11.43 -21.21 -7.01
N ALA A 84 12.14 -20.84 -5.95
CA ALA A 84 11.59 -20.30 -4.71
C ALA A 84 12.37 -19.05 -4.31
N PHE A 85 11.68 -17.91 -4.23
CA PHE A 85 12.32 -16.63 -3.95
C PHE A 85 12.78 -16.56 -2.49
N PRO A 86 13.97 -16.00 -2.21
CA PRO A 86 14.43 -15.80 -0.83
C PRO A 86 13.48 -14.89 -0.07
N LEU A 87 13.01 -15.35 1.07
CA LEU A 87 12.10 -14.58 1.91
C LEU A 87 12.84 -13.43 2.59
N SER A 88 12.15 -12.31 2.80
CA SER A 88 12.68 -11.30 3.71
C SER A 88 12.52 -11.79 5.15
N ARG A 89 13.34 -11.27 6.07
CA ARG A 89 13.20 -11.55 7.51
C ARG A 89 11.78 -11.29 8.04
N LEU A 90 11.10 -10.27 7.50
CA LEU A 90 9.72 -9.96 7.87
C LEU A 90 8.75 -11.04 7.37
N ASP A 91 8.87 -11.46 6.11
CA ASP A 91 8.02 -12.51 5.54
C ASP A 91 8.22 -13.86 6.26
N GLU A 92 9.47 -14.19 6.61
CA GLU A 92 9.78 -15.40 7.40
C GLU A 92 9.15 -15.35 8.79
N SER A 93 9.23 -14.20 9.45
CA SER A 93 8.69 -13.99 10.80
C SER A 93 7.17 -14.11 10.82
N ASP A 94 6.50 -13.54 9.82
CA ASP A 94 5.04 -13.46 9.80
C ASP A 94 4.40 -14.71 9.15
N GLY A 95 5.19 -15.51 8.43
CA GLY A 95 4.76 -16.78 7.83
C GLY A 95 4.03 -16.62 6.48
N PHE A 96 4.10 -15.42 5.88
CA PHE A 96 3.55 -15.12 4.56
C PHE A 96 4.36 -14.02 3.87
N ILE A 97 4.28 -13.97 2.54
CA ILE A 97 4.94 -12.93 1.75
C ILE A 97 4.02 -11.71 1.66
N HIS A 98 4.52 -10.56 2.14
CA HIS A 98 3.85 -9.28 2.00
C HIS A 98 3.88 -8.82 0.55
N LEU A 99 2.70 -8.65 -0.05
CA LEU A 99 2.52 -8.06 -1.36
C LEU A 99 1.70 -6.78 -1.22
N THR A 100 1.75 -5.95 -2.25
CA THR A 100 0.92 -4.73 -2.35
C THR A 100 0.26 -4.70 -3.73
N ALA A 101 -0.94 -4.14 -3.81
CA ALA A 101 -1.55 -3.79 -5.09
C ALA A 101 -1.35 -2.29 -5.34
N LYS A 102 -1.65 -1.81 -6.56
CA LYS A 102 -1.69 -0.37 -6.81
C LYS A 102 -2.89 0.27 -6.12
N HIS A 103 -4.10 -0.23 -6.36
CA HIS A 103 -5.31 0.32 -5.73
C HIS A 103 -5.82 -0.61 -4.63
N ARG A 104 -6.43 -0.02 -3.60
CA ARG A 104 -7.09 -0.78 -2.54
C ARG A 104 -8.33 -1.47 -3.12
N ASN A 105 -8.51 -2.75 -2.82
CA ASN A 105 -9.80 -3.42 -2.99
C ASN A 105 -10.76 -2.88 -1.91
N SER A 106 -11.41 -1.76 -2.19
CA SER A 106 -12.37 -1.13 -1.27
C SER A 106 -13.53 -0.55 -2.05
N GLU A 107 -14.70 -1.13 -1.87
CA GLU A 107 -15.97 -0.74 -2.48
C GLU A 107 -16.36 0.73 -2.23
N ASN A 108 -15.69 1.42 -1.29
CA ASN A 108 -16.05 2.77 -0.83
C ASN A 108 -14.94 3.84 -0.94
N SER A 109 -13.89 3.66 -1.75
CA SER A 109 -12.88 4.71 -1.90
C SER A 109 -13.18 5.65 -3.06
N ASP A 110 -13.61 6.88 -2.76
CA ASP A 110 -13.62 8.02 -3.70
C ASP A 110 -12.21 8.60 -3.95
N HIS A 111 -11.19 8.05 -3.28
CA HIS A 111 -9.82 8.51 -3.47
C HIS A 111 -8.96 7.41 -4.09
N ASP A 112 -8.35 7.76 -5.22
CA ASP A 112 -7.38 6.98 -5.96
C ASP A 112 -6.04 6.98 -5.20
N HIS A 113 -5.95 6.19 -4.13
CA HIS A 113 -4.73 6.06 -3.34
C HIS A 113 -3.91 4.89 -3.89
N THR A 114 -2.69 5.19 -4.36
CA THR A 114 -1.75 4.15 -4.77
C THR A 114 -1.08 3.56 -3.53
N GLN A 115 -1.31 2.27 -3.22
CA GLN A 115 -0.73 1.60 -2.04
C GLN A 115 0.76 1.30 -2.24
N VAL A 116 1.22 1.05 -3.47
CA VAL A 116 2.64 0.76 -3.75
C VAL A 116 3.56 1.87 -3.23
N PRO A 117 3.35 3.15 -3.57
CA PRO A 117 4.28 4.20 -3.15
C PRO A 117 4.16 4.53 -1.66
N LEU A 118 2.97 4.36 -1.07
CA LEU A 118 2.77 4.50 0.38
C LEU A 118 3.51 3.41 1.16
N THR A 119 3.45 2.17 0.68
CA THR A 119 4.19 1.03 1.26
C THR A 119 5.69 1.25 1.14
N ALA A 120 6.16 1.69 -0.03
CA ALA A 120 7.55 2.07 -0.25
C ALA A 120 7.99 3.18 0.71
N GLY A 121 7.19 4.24 0.84
CA GLY A 121 7.42 5.36 1.75
C GLY A 121 7.52 4.95 3.21
N ARG A 122 6.69 4.00 3.66
CA ARG A 122 6.64 3.58 5.06
C ARG A 122 7.77 2.62 5.44
N PHE A 123 8.04 1.61 4.62
CA PHE A 123 8.94 0.51 4.97
C PHE A 123 10.34 0.64 4.37
N PHE A 124 10.50 1.48 3.35
CA PHE A 124 11.75 1.63 2.60
C PHE A 124 12.19 3.10 2.49
N ALA A 125 11.83 3.91 3.49
CA ALA A 125 12.12 5.34 3.55
C ALA A 125 13.62 5.68 3.50
N SER A 126 14.51 4.73 3.81
CA SER A 126 15.97 4.88 3.80
C SER A 126 16.64 4.33 2.53
N ALA A 127 15.97 3.50 1.73
CA ALA A 127 16.55 2.91 0.52
C ALA A 127 16.65 3.95 -0.60
N ALA A 128 17.76 4.03 -1.33
CA ALA A 128 17.87 4.91 -2.51
C ALA A 128 17.28 4.26 -3.77
N ASP A 129 17.31 2.93 -3.80
CA ASP A 129 16.85 2.09 -4.89
C ASP A 129 15.85 1.07 -4.35
N LEU A 130 14.82 0.79 -5.13
CA LEU A 130 13.87 -0.29 -4.90
C LEU A 130 13.71 -1.10 -6.17
N TRP A 131 13.47 -2.39 -5.99
CA TRP A 131 13.11 -3.29 -7.08
C TRP A 131 11.71 -3.82 -6.80
N LEU A 132 10.86 -3.72 -7.80
CA LEU A 132 9.49 -4.22 -7.74
C LEU A 132 9.38 -5.43 -8.67
N LEU A 133 8.91 -6.55 -8.12
CA LEU A 133 8.55 -7.73 -8.88
C LEU A 133 7.04 -7.69 -9.11
N LYS A 134 6.61 -7.77 -10.37
CA LYS A 134 5.20 -7.72 -10.80
C LYS A 134 4.66 -9.12 -11.04
N PHE A 135 3.45 -9.35 -10.54
CA PHE A 135 2.74 -10.63 -10.62
C PHE A 135 1.33 -10.41 -11.14
N GLU A 136 0.85 -11.30 -12.01
CA GLU A 136 -0.58 -11.36 -12.35
C GLU A 136 -1.35 -12.01 -11.19
N LEU A 137 -2.29 -11.29 -10.58
CA LEU A 137 -3.04 -11.79 -9.43
C LEU A 137 -3.75 -13.12 -9.74
N ALA A 138 -4.30 -13.26 -10.94
CA ALA A 138 -5.01 -14.47 -11.38
C ALA A 138 -4.14 -15.76 -11.39
N LYS A 139 -2.80 -15.64 -11.35
CA LYS A 139 -1.91 -16.80 -11.22
C LYS A 139 -1.81 -17.33 -9.78
N PHE A 140 -2.33 -16.58 -8.81
CA PHE A 140 -2.20 -16.83 -7.38
C PHE A 140 -3.55 -16.89 -6.64
N ASP A 141 -4.66 -17.06 -7.37
CA ASP A 141 -6.05 -16.98 -6.86
C ASP A 141 -6.30 -17.88 -5.62
N ASP A 142 -5.49 -18.93 -5.47
CA ASP A 142 -5.16 -19.61 -4.20
C ASP A 142 -3.62 -19.79 -4.22
N PRO A 143 -2.81 -19.21 -3.29
CA PRO A 143 -3.05 -18.98 -1.86
C PRO A 143 -2.99 -17.51 -1.39
N ILE A 144 -3.51 -16.55 -2.17
CA ILE A 144 -3.57 -15.14 -1.75
C ILE A 144 -4.74 -14.89 -0.80
N ARG A 145 -4.47 -14.22 0.32
CA ARG A 145 -5.50 -13.69 1.23
C ARG A 145 -5.40 -12.18 1.34
N TRP A 146 -6.55 -11.51 1.36
CA TRP A 146 -6.62 -10.07 1.53
C TRP A 146 -6.89 -9.74 2.99
N GLU A 147 -5.88 -9.22 3.69
CA GLU A 147 -5.94 -8.91 5.12
C GLU A 147 -5.50 -7.46 5.32
N GLY A 148 -6.29 -6.66 6.06
CA GLY A 148 -6.00 -5.23 6.22
C GLY A 148 -6.00 -4.41 4.91
N GLY A 149 -6.52 -4.97 3.81
CA GLY A 149 -6.49 -4.36 2.49
C GLY A 149 -5.19 -4.61 1.70
N PHE A 150 -4.36 -5.58 2.13
CA PHE A 150 -3.15 -5.99 1.43
C PHE A 150 -3.21 -7.47 1.05
N PRO A 151 -2.67 -7.86 -0.12
CA PRO A 151 -2.53 -9.25 -0.49
C PRO A 151 -1.36 -9.90 0.26
N HIS A 152 -1.63 -11.00 0.95
CA HIS A 152 -0.64 -11.86 1.59
C HIS A 152 -0.58 -13.19 0.87
N LEU A 153 0.62 -13.58 0.42
CA LEU A 153 0.85 -14.86 -0.24
C LEU A 153 1.31 -15.89 0.79
N TYR A 154 0.49 -16.90 1.05
CA TYR A 154 0.83 -18.01 1.92
C TYR A 154 1.55 -19.10 1.13
N GLY A 155 2.87 -19.11 1.16
CA GLY A 155 3.72 -20.01 0.36
C GLY A 155 4.94 -19.29 -0.18
N ASN A 156 5.29 -19.54 -1.43
CA ASN A 156 6.40 -18.86 -2.10
C ASN A 156 6.06 -18.63 -3.60
N PHE A 157 6.85 -17.79 -4.27
CA PHE A 157 6.82 -17.56 -5.71
C PHE A 157 8.19 -17.87 -6.31
N GLY A 158 8.24 -18.13 -7.61
CA GLY A 158 9.48 -18.37 -8.36
C GLY A 158 9.53 -17.65 -9.69
N ASN A 159 10.56 -17.98 -10.47
CA ASN A 159 10.80 -17.45 -11.82
C ASN A 159 9.56 -17.44 -12.73
N LYS A 160 8.78 -18.51 -12.72
CA LYS A 160 7.61 -18.72 -13.58
C LYS A 160 6.45 -17.78 -13.24
N ASP A 161 6.46 -17.23 -12.04
CA ASP A 161 5.37 -16.40 -11.54
C ASP A 161 5.62 -14.90 -11.79
N VAL A 162 6.90 -14.50 -11.87
CA VAL A 162 7.31 -13.11 -12.13
C VAL A 162 7.01 -12.73 -13.58
N VAL A 163 6.21 -11.68 -13.76
CA VAL A 163 5.87 -11.14 -15.09
C VAL A 163 6.95 -10.19 -15.59
N SER A 164 7.40 -9.30 -14.71
CA SER A 164 8.44 -8.32 -15.00
C SER A 164 9.01 -7.76 -13.70
N ILE A 165 10.17 -7.13 -13.81
CA ILE A 165 10.88 -6.50 -12.69
C ILE A 165 11.25 -5.09 -13.11
N GLU A 166 10.98 -4.10 -12.26
CA GLU A 166 11.38 -2.72 -12.51
C GLU A 166 12.15 -2.15 -11.32
N LYS A 167 13.26 -1.46 -11.63
CA LYS A 167 14.02 -0.69 -10.66
C LYS A 167 13.48 0.73 -10.59
N PHE A 168 13.13 1.15 -9.38
CA PHE A 168 12.85 2.55 -9.05
C PHE A 168 14.02 3.14 -8.28
N ALA A 169 14.50 4.30 -8.73
CA ALA A 169 15.56 5.04 -8.06
C ALA A 169 15.05 6.43 -7.71
N ARG A 170 15.33 6.89 -6.49
CA ARG A 170 15.03 8.26 -6.09
C ARG A 170 16.31 9.08 -5.97
N THR A 171 16.29 10.28 -6.52
CA THR A 171 17.37 11.26 -6.41
C THR A 171 16.83 12.53 -5.75
N GLY A 172 17.72 13.34 -5.17
CA GLY A 172 17.38 14.68 -4.68
C GLY A 172 16.33 14.73 -3.56
N GLY A 173 16.24 13.70 -2.71
CA GLY A 173 15.33 13.69 -1.56
C GLY A 173 13.84 13.51 -1.90
N ARG A 174 13.50 13.15 -3.15
CA ARG A 174 12.11 12.88 -3.55
C ARG A 174 11.50 11.73 -2.72
N SER A 175 10.21 11.83 -2.42
CA SER A 175 9.44 10.74 -1.81
C SER A 175 9.22 9.61 -2.82
N TRP A 176 8.97 8.39 -2.31
CA TRP A 176 8.59 7.26 -3.17
C TRP A 176 7.27 7.50 -3.91
N GLU A 177 6.33 8.21 -3.28
CA GLU A 177 5.09 8.67 -3.91
C GLU A 177 5.36 9.48 -5.18
N ALA A 178 6.19 10.51 -5.09
CA ALA A 178 6.50 11.36 -6.25
C ALA A 178 7.18 10.56 -7.38
N VAL A 179 8.05 9.61 -7.06
CA VAL A 179 8.78 8.82 -8.06
C VAL A 179 7.87 7.78 -8.74
N MET A 180 7.05 7.08 -7.96
CA MET A 180 6.26 5.95 -8.47
C MET A 180 4.92 6.39 -9.08
N GLN A 181 4.36 7.54 -8.70
CA GLN A 181 3.12 8.07 -9.30
C GLN A 181 3.30 8.44 -10.79
N GLU A 182 4.53 8.72 -11.22
CA GLU A 182 4.88 9.01 -12.62
C GLU A 182 5.01 7.74 -13.48
N SER A 183 4.96 6.55 -12.86
CA SER A 183 5.18 5.28 -13.55
C SER A 183 3.93 4.80 -14.28
N SER A 184 4.06 4.53 -15.57
CA SER A 184 3.06 3.79 -16.34
C SER A 184 3.14 2.26 -16.16
N TRP A 185 4.20 1.75 -15.51
CA TRP A 185 4.39 0.32 -15.25
C TRP A 185 3.58 -0.18 -14.04
N LEU A 186 3.26 0.72 -13.10
CA LEU A 186 2.34 0.46 -12.01
C LEU A 186 0.90 0.62 -12.52
N GLU A 187 0.21 -0.51 -12.67
CA GLU A 187 -1.10 -0.63 -13.31
C GLU A 187 -2.22 -0.91 -12.32
#